data_AF-A0A7L2QSS2-F1
#
_entry.id   AF-A0A7L2QSS2-F1
#
_cell.length_a   1.000
_cell.length_b   1.000
_cell.length_c   1.000
_cell.angle_alpha   90.00
_cell.angle_beta   90.00
_cell.angle_gamma   90.00
#
_symmetry.space_group_name_H-M   'P 1'
#
loop_
_entity.id
_entity.type
_entity.pdbx_description
1 polymer ?
#
loop_
_entity_poly.entity_id
_entity_poly.type
_entity_poly.pdbx_seq_one_letter_code
_entity_poly.pdbx_strand_id
1 'polypeptide(L)'
;MVQAPPFLLVLFLALGAHGLSAKKCSLTGRWVNDLGSNMTITTVNANGVFAGSYHTAVTATSNEIKVSPLQGSQQKGPNQKGQPTFGFTVNWSFS
;
A
#
# COMPACT_ATOMS: atom_id res chain seq x y z
N MET A 1 -10.57 -47.81 -5.78
CA MET A 1 -10.52 -46.33 -5.88
C MET A 1 -11.68 -45.78 -5.09
N VAL A 2 -11.42 -45.20 -3.91
CA VAL A 2 -12.49 -44.61 -3.07
C VAL A 2 -12.70 -43.18 -3.53
N GLN A 3 -13.86 -42.91 -4.12
CA GLN A 3 -14.25 -41.59 -4.60
C GLN A 3 -14.70 -40.76 -3.39
N ALA A 4 -13.95 -39.72 -3.04
CA ALA A 4 -14.35 -38.79 -1.99
C ALA A 4 -15.64 -38.05 -2.43
N PRO A 5 -16.67 -37.94 -1.56
CA PRO A 5 -17.88 -37.19 -1.89
C PRO A 5 -17.53 -35.72 -2.18
N PRO A 6 -18.19 -35.07 -3.14
CA PRO A 6 -17.91 -33.68 -3.51
C PRO A 6 -18.00 -32.70 -2.32
N PHE A 7 -18.78 -33.05 -1.30
CA PHE A 7 -18.91 -32.29 -0.04
C PHE A 7 -17.59 -32.19 0.75
N LEU A 8 -16.79 -33.27 0.78
CA LEU A 8 -15.48 -33.26 1.44
C LEU A 8 -14.49 -32.33 0.71
N LEU A 9 -14.53 -32.30 -0.62
CA LEU A 9 -13.69 -31.42 -1.43
C LEU A 9 -13.97 -29.94 -1.18
N VAL A 10 -15.25 -29.56 -1.08
CA VAL A 10 -15.69 -28.19 -0.78
C VAL A 10 -15.23 -27.77 0.63
N LEU A 11 -15.30 -28.68 1.61
CA LEU A 11 -14.83 -28.41 2.97
C LEU A 11 -13.32 -28.16 3.02
N PHE A 12 -12.50 -28.92 2.29
CA PHE A 12 -11.05 -28.69 2.20
C PHE A 12 -10.70 -27.35 1.53
N LEU A 13 -11.42 -26.97 0.46
CA LEU A 13 -11.24 -25.66 -0.20
C LEU A 13 -11.61 -24.50 0.74
N ALA A 14 -12.72 -24.62 1.48
CA ALA A 14 -13.14 -23.63 2.46
C ALA A 14 -12.11 -23.48 3.58
N LEU A 15 -11.58 -24.58 4.14
CA LEU A 15 -10.54 -24.51 5.17
C LEU A 15 -9.20 -23.96 4.64
N GLY A 16 -8.83 -24.24 3.38
CA GLY A 16 -7.61 -23.72 2.77
C GLY A 16 -7.61 -22.21 2.54
N ALA A 17 -8.78 -21.61 2.28
CA ALA A 17 -8.92 -20.17 2.03
C ALA A 17 -8.64 -19.30 3.27
N HIS A 18 -8.84 -19.83 4.48
CA HIS A 18 -8.60 -19.12 5.74
C HIS A 18 -7.10 -18.90 6.05
N GLY A 19 -6.21 -19.56 5.31
CA GLY A 19 -4.75 -19.44 5.48
C GLY A 19 -4.10 -18.29 4.69
N LEU A 20 -4.85 -17.60 3.84
CA LEU A 20 -4.36 -16.40 3.15
C LEU A 20 -4.36 -15.23 4.13
N SER A 21 -3.38 -15.20 5.02
CA SER A 21 -3.08 -14.03 5.85
C SER A 21 -2.94 -12.84 4.91
N ALA A 22 -3.88 -11.89 4.99
CA ALA A 22 -3.80 -10.64 4.26
C ALA A 22 -2.41 -10.04 4.54
N LYS A 23 -1.64 -9.76 3.48
CA LYS A 23 -0.29 -9.21 3.63
C LYS A 23 -0.36 -8.03 4.61
N LYS A 24 0.47 -8.08 5.65
CA LYS A 24 0.64 -6.98 6.61
C LYS A 24 0.73 -5.67 5.81
N CYS A 25 -0.13 -4.69 6.13
CA CYS A 25 -0.19 -3.41 5.42
C CYS A 25 1.22 -2.82 5.26
N SER A 26 1.72 -2.83 4.02
CA SER A 26 3.03 -2.37 3.63
C SER A 26 2.86 -1.19 2.71
N LEU A 27 3.49 -0.06 3.04
CA LEU A 27 3.44 1.14 2.20
C LEU A 27 4.20 0.95 0.88
N THR A 28 5.19 0.06 0.83
CA THR A 28 5.95 -0.21 -0.39
C THR A 28 5.04 -0.74 -1.50
N GLY A 29 4.98 -0.02 -2.62
CA GLY A 29 4.14 -0.36 -3.74
C GLY A 29 3.65 0.85 -4.54
N ARG A 30 2.70 0.58 -5.42
CA ARG A 30 1.97 1.58 -6.20
C ARG A 30 0.57 1.76 -5.61
N TRP A 31 0.15 3.00 -5.48
CA TRP A 31 -1.13 3.41 -4.92
C TRP A 31 -1.85 4.35 -5.89
N VAL A 32 -3.17 4.26 -5.90
CA VAL A 32 -4.05 5.17 -6.64
C VAL A 32 -5.11 5.65 -5.66
N ASN A 33 -5.34 6.96 -5.59
CA ASN A 33 -6.44 7.49 -4.80
C ASN A 33 -7.74 7.60 -5.62
N ASP A 34 -8.82 8.01 -4.97
CA ASP A 34 -10.15 8.24 -5.53
C ASP A 34 -10.20 9.35 -6.60
N LEU A 35 -9.25 10.28 -6.58
CA LEU A 35 -9.10 11.32 -7.60
C LEU A 35 -8.30 10.84 -8.83
N GLY A 36 -7.74 9.63 -8.81
CA GLY A 36 -6.90 9.10 -9.89
C GLY A 36 -5.41 9.47 -9.81
N SER A 37 -4.97 10.11 -8.72
CA SER A 37 -3.55 10.40 -8.48
C SER A 37 -2.78 9.12 -8.21
N ASN A 38 -1.58 9.01 -8.77
CA ASN A 38 -0.70 7.86 -8.60
C ASN A 38 0.44 8.18 -7.62
N MET A 39 0.75 7.24 -6.73
CA MET A 39 1.87 7.34 -5.81
C MET A 39 2.69 6.05 -5.86
N THR A 40 4.02 6.16 -5.88
CA THR A 40 4.91 5.01 -5.75
C THR A 40 5.82 5.21 -4.54
N ILE A 41 5.82 4.25 -3.62
CA ILE A 41 6.75 4.18 -2.49
C ILE A 41 7.70 3.00 -2.75
N THR A 42 8.98 3.28 -2.92
CA THR A 42 9.96 2.27 -3.36
C THR A 42 10.30 1.28 -2.25
N THR A 43 10.66 1.80 -1.07
CA THR A 43 11.04 1.01 0.11
C THR A 43 10.76 1.81 1.37
N VAL A 44 10.32 1.12 2.44
CA VAL A 44 10.32 1.65 3.81
C VAL A 44 11.49 1.03 4.57
N ASN A 45 12.42 1.85 5.05
CA ASN A 45 13.61 1.35 5.74
C ASN A 45 13.30 0.91 7.19
N ALA A 46 14.31 0.39 7.88
CA ALA A 46 14.18 -0.12 9.25
C ALA A 46 13.69 0.95 10.26
N ASN A 47 14.04 2.22 10.02
CA ASN A 47 13.61 3.35 10.84
C ASN A 47 12.21 3.86 10.47
N GLY A 48 11.56 3.24 9.48
CA GLY A 48 10.25 3.66 8.98
C GLY A 48 10.30 4.81 7.99
N VAL A 49 11.49 5.30 7.62
CA VAL A 49 11.63 6.37 6.61
C VAL A 49 11.45 5.80 5.21
N PHE A 50 10.77 6.53 4.36
CA PHE A 50 10.55 6.17 2.96
C PHE A 50 10.61 7.38 2.03
N ALA A 51 10.89 7.10 0.77
CA ALA A 51 10.85 8.05 -0.32
C ALA A 51 10.08 7.46 -1.50
N GLY A 52 9.64 8.33 -2.40
CA GLY A 52 8.83 7.93 -3.53
C GLY A 52 8.55 9.07 -4.51
N SER A 53 7.54 8.85 -5.33
CA SER A 53 7.02 9.83 -6.27
C SER A 53 5.51 9.93 -6.17
N TYR A 54 4.99 11.13 -6.42
CA TYR A 54 3.58 11.46 -6.48
C TYR A 54 3.28 12.11 -7.82
N HIS A 55 2.28 11.59 -8.54
CA HIS A 55 1.76 12.15 -9.77
C HIS A 55 0.29 12.45 -9.55
N THR A 56 -0.02 13.72 -9.27
CA THR A 56 -1.40 14.14 -8.99
C THR A 56 -2.23 14.14 -10.27
N ALA A 57 -3.52 13.84 -10.16
CA ALA A 57 -4.47 13.98 -11.25
C ALA A 57 -5.11 15.38 -11.33
N VAL A 58 -5.00 16.16 -10.25
CA VAL A 58 -5.64 17.49 -10.11
C VAL A 58 -4.65 18.51 -9.56
N THR A 59 -4.83 19.79 -9.91
CA THR A 59 -4.03 20.92 -9.40
C THR A 59 -4.92 22.16 -9.21
N ALA A 60 -4.56 23.02 -8.27
CA ALA A 60 -5.19 24.34 -8.06
C ALA A 60 -4.51 25.46 -8.86
N THR A 61 -3.45 25.16 -9.62
CA THR A 61 -2.70 26.12 -10.45
C THR A 61 -2.93 25.86 -11.94
N SER A 62 -2.50 26.77 -12.81
CA SER A 62 -2.50 26.58 -14.27
C SER A 62 -1.21 25.92 -14.79
N ASN A 63 -0.29 25.54 -13.92
CA ASN A 63 0.99 24.95 -14.32
C ASN A 63 0.78 23.51 -14.79
N GLU A 64 1.60 23.08 -15.74
CA GLU A 64 1.61 21.69 -16.19
C GLU A 64 1.99 20.74 -15.04
N ILE A 65 1.14 19.74 -14.78
CA ILE A 65 1.38 18.74 -13.74
C ILE A 65 2.61 17.91 -14.07
N LYS A 66 3.52 17.77 -13.09
CA LYS A 66 4.73 16.95 -13.19
C LYS A 66 4.82 15.95 -12.05
N VAL A 67 5.45 14.80 -12.30
CA VAL A 67 5.82 13.86 -11.24
C VAL A 67 6.69 14.59 -10.22
N SER A 68 6.31 14.50 -8.94
CA SER A 68 6.96 15.23 -7.85
C SER A 68 7.51 14.25 -6.81
N PRO A 69 8.71 14.46 -6.26
CA PRO A 69 9.26 13.59 -5.23
C PRO A 69 8.50 13.75 -3.91
N LEU A 70 8.43 12.66 -3.14
CA LEU A 70 7.91 12.66 -1.78
C LEU A 70 8.88 11.99 -0.82
N GLN A 71 8.84 12.42 0.45
CA GLN A 71 9.55 11.80 1.57
C GLN A 71 8.65 11.74 2.79
N GLY A 72 8.73 10.66 3.55
CA GLY A 72 7.88 10.46 4.72
C GLY A 72 8.44 9.46 5.71
N SER A 73 7.65 9.23 6.76
CA SER A 73 7.94 8.24 7.79
C SER A 73 6.68 7.51 8.23
N GLN A 74 6.85 6.25 8.58
CA GLN A 74 5.85 5.38 9.17
C GLN A 74 6.27 5.07 10.59
N GLN A 75 5.34 5.17 11.55
CA GLN A 75 5.63 4.85 12.94
C GLN A 75 6.18 3.42 13.05
N LYS A 76 7.18 3.23 13.90
CA LYS A 76 7.72 1.93 14.30
C LYS A 76 7.67 1.81 15.81
N GLY A 77 7.40 0.62 16.33
CA GLY A 77 7.48 0.37 17.76
C GLY A 77 7.13 -1.07 18.15
N PRO A 78 7.71 -1.59 19.25
CA PRO A 78 7.52 -2.98 19.70
C PRO A 78 6.07 -3.29 20.09
N ASN A 79 5.30 -2.26 20.46
CA ASN A 79 3.91 -2.39 20.90
C ASN A 79 2.89 -1.91 19.86
N GLN A 80 3.25 -1.86 18.57
CA GLN A 80 2.30 -1.50 17.53
C GLN A 80 1.21 -2.58 17.39
N LYS A 81 0.05 -2.30 18.00
CA LYS A 81 -1.19 -3.02 17.76
C LYS A 81 -1.91 -2.34 16.58
N GLY A 82 -2.34 -3.11 15.59
CA GLY A 82 -3.08 -2.60 14.43
C GLY A 82 -2.20 -2.05 13.29
N GLN A 83 -2.75 -1.13 12.51
CA GLN A 83 -2.07 -0.52 11.37
C GLN A 83 -1.27 0.73 11.82
N PRO A 84 0.03 0.80 11.51
CA PRO A 84 0.87 1.92 11.90
C PRO A 84 0.49 3.20 11.15
N THR A 85 0.46 4.33 11.84
CA THR A 85 0.30 5.65 11.22
C THR A 85 1.54 6.01 10.42
N PHE A 86 1.36 6.87 9.41
CA PHE A 86 2.43 7.40 8.58
C PHE A 86 2.06 8.80 8.08
N GLY A 87 3.09 9.54 7.66
CA GLY A 87 2.93 10.85 7.04
C GLY A 87 4.05 11.09 6.03
N PHE A 88 3.81 11.98 5.08
CA PHE A 88 4.80 12.35 4.07
C PHE A 88 4.57 13.78 3.59
N THR A 89 5.61 14.34 3.00
CA THR A 89 5.60 15.62 2.32
C THR A 89 5.89 15.39 0.84
N VAL A 90 5.17 16.10 -0.04
CA VAL A 90 5.45 16.14 -1.47
C VAL A 90 6.12 17.48 -1.78
N ASN A 91 7.25 17.44 -2.48
CA ASN A 91 7.88 18.64 -3.03
C ASN A 91 7.45 18.82 -4.48
N TRP A 92 6.41 19.63 -4.71
CA TRP A 92 5.79 19.80 -6.01
C TRP A 92 6.73 20.45 -7.03
N SER A 93 7.06 19.72 -8.10
CA SER A 93 8.00 20.19 -9.14
C SER A 93 7.39 21.17 -10.16
N PHE A 94 6.17 21.61 -9.91
CA PHE A 94 5.38 22.48 -10.79
C PHE A 94 4.52 23.49 -10.01
N SER A 95 4.74 23.66 -8.70
CA SER A 95 4.05 24.66 -7.86
C SER A 95 4.95 25.84 -7.56
#